data_AF-A0A2N9BG97-F1
#
_entry.id   AF-A0A2N9BG97-F1
#
_cell.length_a   1.000
_cell.length_b   1.000
_cell.length_c   1.000
_cell.angle_alpha   90.00
_cell.angle_beta   90.00
_cell.angle_gamma   90.00
#
_symmetry.space_group_name_H-M   'P 1'
#
loop_
_entity.id
_entity.type
_entity.pdbx_description
1 polymer ?
#
loop_
_entity_poly.entity_id
_entity_poly.type
_entity_poly.pdbx_seq_one_letter_code
_entity_poly.pdbx_strand_id
1 'polypeptide(L)' 'MTNLKVQVPVPVDLEGDLASLQGDGARMAPHWAVPDRVASRPVSPALIHGVTVPPASARLLDAMSDYGD' A
#
# COMPACT_ATOMS: atom_id res chain seq x y z
N MET A 1 12.06 -28.14 5.37
CA MET A 1 11.41 -27.56 4.17
C MET A 1 9.92 -27.41 4.49
N THR A 2 9.52 -26.24 4.99
CA THR A 2 8.10 -25.97 5.30
C THR A 2 7.38 -25.57 4.01
N ASN A 3 6.27 -26.24 3.74
CA ASN A 3 5.47 -26.08 2.53
C ASN A 3 4.69 -24.76 2.62
N LEU A 4 5.03 -23.77 1.79
CA LEU A 4 4.27 -22.52 1.68
C LEU A 4 2.97 -22.85 0.94
N LYS A 5 1.89 -23.09 1.69
CA LYS A 5 0.55 -23.24 1.12
C LYS A 5 0.15 -21.89 0.53
N VAL A 6 0.36 -21.72 -0.78
CA VAL A 6 -0.16 -20.59 -1.54
C VAL A 6 -1.67 -20.62 -1.38
N GLN A 7 -2.19 -19.67 -0.59
CA GLN A 7 -3.62 -19.43 -0.54
C GLN A 7 -4.02 -18.93 -1.93
N VAL A 8 -4.86 -19.70 -2.61
CA VAL A 8 -5.50 -19.25 -3.84
C VAL A 8 -6.36 -18.04 -3.45
N PRO A 9 -6.17 -16.86 -4.06
CA PRO A 9 -7.01 -15.71 -3.76
C PRO A 9 -8.46 -16.09 -4.00
N VAL A 10 -9.34 -15.79 -3.04
CA VAL A 10 -10.79 -15.82 -3.30
C VAL A 10 -11.05 -14.90 -4.49
N PRO A 11 -11.84 -15.30 -5.50
CA PRO A 11 -12.23 -14.40 -6.57
C PRO A 11 -12.92 -13.19 -5.95
N VAL A 12 -12.23 -12.05 -5.97
CA VAL A 12 -12.82 -10.77 -5.62
C VAL A 12 -13.60 -10.31 -6.83
N ASP A 13 -14.84 -9.90 -6.62
CA ASP A 13 -15.60 -9.21 -7.66
C ASP A 13 -14.97 -7.83 -7.88
N LEU A 14 -14.16 -7.73 -8.94
CA LEU A 14 -13.47 -6.49 -9.31
C LEU A 14 -14.42 -5.49 -10.00
N GLU A 15 -15.64 -5.92 -10.33
CA GLU A 15 -16.67 -5.11 -10.99
C GLU A 15 -17.59 -4.38 -9.98
N GLY A 16 -17.25 -4.40 -8.69
CA GLY A 16 -17.96 -3.69 -7.64
C GLY A 16 -17.77 -2.17 -7.71
N ASP A 17 -18.79 -1.41 -7.28
CA ASP A 17 -18.72 0.04 -7.21
C ASP A 17 -17.75 0.57 -6.14
N LEU A 18 -17.44 1.87 -6.16
CA LEU A 18 -16.54 2.51 -5.18
C LEU A 18 -17.03 2.35 -3.73
N ALA A 19 -18.34 2.27 -3.49
CA ALA A 19 -18.89 2.10 -2.15
C ALA A 19 -18.63 0.67 -1.64
N SER A 20 -18.66 -0.32 -2.52
CA SER A 20 -18.34 -1.72 -2.24
C SER A 20 -16.88 -1.87 -1.84
N LEU A 21 -15.95 -1.21 -2.55
CA LEU A 21 -14.52 -1.16 -2.20
C LEU A 21 -14.28 -0.53 -0.83
N GLN A 22 -14.98 0.55 -0.49
CA GLN A 22 -14.89 1.17 0.83
C GLN A 22 -15.37 0.20 1.93
N GLY A 23 -16.45 -0.53 1.67
CA GLY A 23 -16.97 -1.57 2.56
C GLY A 23 -15.97 -2.72 2.79
N ASP A 24 -15.27 -3.15 1.75
CA ASP A 24 -14.20 -4.15 1.85
C ASP A 24 -13.01 -3.66 2.66
N GLY A 25 -12.58 -2.40 2.42
CA GLY A 25 -11.53 -1.76 3.22
C GLY A 25 -11.87 -1.71 4.71
N ALA A 26 -13.12 -1.35 5.04
CA ALA A 26 -13.60 -1.33 6.43
C ALA A 26 -13.62 -2.73 7.07
N ARG A 27 -14.00 -3.77 6.31
CA ARG A 27 -13.94 -5.17 6.77
C ARG A 27 -12.51 -5.64 7.06
N MET A 28 -11.54 -5.14 6.30
CA MET A 28 -10.12 -5.51 6.45
C MET A 28 -9.38 -4.71 7.52
N ALA A 29 -9.81 -3.48 7.82
CA ALA A 29 -9.14 -2.59 8.76
C ALA A 29 -8.79 -3.24 10.13
N PRO A 30 -9.65 -4.07 10.77
CA PRO A 30 -9.32 -4.72 12.05
C PRO A 30 -8.18 -5.73 11.97
N HIS A 31 -7.85 -6.24 10.78
CA HIS A 31 -6.77 -7.20 10.57
C HIS A 31 -5.41 -6.55 10.31
N TRP A 32 -5.39 -5.24 10.11
CA TRP A 32 -4.15 -4.51 9.92
C TRP A 32 -3.53 -4.18 11.28
N ALA A 33 -2.30 -4.63 11.50
CA ALA A 33 -1.53 -4.22 12.66
C ALA A 33 -1.25 -2.73 12.53
N VAL A 34 -1.96 -1.91 13.32
CA VAL A 34 -1.63 -0.49 13.47
C VAL A 34 -0.55 -0.42 14.53
N PRO A 35 0.70 -0.05 14.19
CA PRO A 35 1.71 0.21 15.19
C PRO A 35 1.21 1.30 16.13
N ASP A 36 1.53 1.17 17.41
CA ASP A 36 1.16 2.18 18.40
C ASP A 36 1.56 3.56 17.88
N ARG A 37 0.60 4.49 17.82
CA ARG A 37 0.76 5.74 17.07
C ARG A 37 1.62 6.69 17.90
N VAL A 38 2.93 6.47 17.90
CA VAL A 38 3.90 7.39 18.47
C VAL A 38 3.87 8.64 17.63
N ALA A 39 3.55 9.79 18.24
CA ALA A 39 3.66 11.07 17.57
C ALA A 39 5.10 11.21 17.02
N SER A 40 5.24 11.16 15.69
CA SER A 40 6.53 11.31 15.05
C SER A 40 7.03 12.72 15.35
N ARG A 41 8.12 12.81 16.11
CA ARG A 41 8.81 14.08 16.29
C ARG A 41 9.47 14.45 14.95
N PRO A 42 9.49 15.74 14.57
CA PRO A 42 10.30 16.17 13.43
C PRO A 42 11.74 15.69 13.62
N VAL A 43 12.24 14.93 12.64
CA VAL A 43 13.64 14.50 12.58
C VAL A 43 14.36 15.32 11.53
N SER A 44 15.68 15.48 11.69
CA SER A 44 16.52 16.04 10.63
C SER A 44 16.33 15.22 9.35
N PRO A 45 16.19 15.85 8.17
CA PRO A 45 16.14 15.13 6.89
C PRO A 45 17.30 14.15 6.68
N ALA A 46 18.48 14.43 7.27
CA ALA A 46 19.63 13.54 7.21
C ALA A 46 19.43 12.19 7.94
N LEU A 47 18.44 12.11 8.85
CA LEU A 47 18.06 10.89 9.57
C LEU A 47 16.92 10.13 8.89
N ILE A 48 16.28 10.74 7.90
CA ILE A 48 15.38 10.02 7.01
C ILE A 48 16.30 9.25 6.07
N HIS A 49 16.54 7.98 6.39
CA HIS A 49 17.21 7.07 5.46
C HIS A 49 16.31 6.92 4.23
N GLY A 50 16.58 7.75 3.23
CA GLY A 50 15.79 7.81 2.01
C GLY A 50 15.91 6.51 1.23
N VAL A 51 14.79 6.06 0.68
CA VAL A 51 14.81 5.08 -0.40
C VAL A 51 15.24 5.82 -1.66
N THR A 52 16.43 5.53 -2.17
CA THR A 52 16.86 6.04 -3.48
C THR A 52 16.16 5.23 -4.56
N VAL A 53 15.21 5.85 -5.25
CA VAL A 53 14.50 5.23 -6.36
C VAL A 53 15.28 5.47 -7.65
N PRO A 54 15.56 4.44 -8.47
CA PRO A 54 16.22 4.62 -9.75
C PRO A 54 15.40 5.52 -10.69
N PRO A 55 16.05 6.36 -11.53
CA PRO A 55 15.35 7.24 -12.46
C PRO A 55 14.37 6.52 -13.40
N ALA A 56 14.69 5.27 -13.79
CA ALA A 56 13.81 4.46 -14.62
C ALA A 56 12.46 4.16 -13.96
N SER A 57 12.45 3.90 -12.66
CA SER A 57 11.22 3.66 -11.90
C SER A 57 10.38 4.94 -11.74
N ALA A 58 11.04 6.09 -11.54
CA ALA A 58 10.35 7.38 -11.50
C ALA A 58 9.66 7.70 -12.84
N ARG A 59 10.32 7.38 -13.98
CA ARG A 59 9.74 7.58 -15.32
C ARG A 59 8.54 6.70 -15.62
N LEU A 60 8.48 5.50 -15.02
CA LEU A 60 7.30 4.64 -15.12
C LEU A 60 6.08 5.27 -14.43
N LEU A 61 6.28 5.96 -13.30
CA LEU A 61 5.21 6.68 -12.59
C LEU A 61 4.79 7.95 -13.36
N ASP A 62 5.75 8.69 -13.93
CA ASP A 62 5.52 9.88 -14.76
C ASP A 62 4.63 9.57 -15.98
N ALA A 63 4.70 8.33 -16.48
CA ALA A 63 3.85 7.84 -17.57
C ALA A 63 2.43 7.43 -17.12
N MET A 64 2.15 7.36 -15.81
CA MET A 64 0.83 7.03 -15.24
C MET A 64 0.09 8.29 -14.78
N SER A 65 -0.07 9.26 -15.69
CA SER A 65 -0.68 10.57 -15.40
C SER A 65 -2.13 10.48 -14.91
N ASP A 66 -2.82 9.37 -15.20
CA ASP A 66 -4.21 9.13 -14.79
C ASP A 66 -4.41 8.99 -13.26
N TYR A 67 -3.32 8.91 -12.49
CA TYR A 67 -3.35 8.69 -11.05
C TYR A 67 -2.89 9.90 -10.20
N GLY A 68 -2.52 11.03 -10.81
CA GLY A 68 -1.74 12.08 -10.14
C GLY A 68 -2.20 13.54 -10.26
N ASP A 69 -3.32 13.82 -10.92
CA ASP A 69 -3.96 15.17 -10.95
C ASP A 69 -5.04 15.32 -9.87
#